data_AF-A0A522U6I5-F1
#
_entry.id   AF-A0A522U6I5-F1
#
_cell.length_a   1.000
_cell.length_b   1.000
_cell.length_c   1.000
_cell.angle_alpha   90.00
_cell.angle_beta   90.00
_cell.angle_gamma   90.00
#
_symmetry.space_group_name_H-M   'P 1'
#
loop_
_entity.id
_entity.type
_entity.pdbx_description
1 polymer ?
#
loop_
_entity_poly.entity_id
_entity_poly.type
_entity_poly.pdbx_seq_one_letter_code
_entity_poly.pdbx_strand_id
1 'polypeptide(L)'
;MVPEKKPINVAVCETMLQFLRDNGHDIKPLFARLPYSEEYFKGGGRWVEEWVVNTVADYIRGLYGSYEILEKMSEDAFRRRQFGFLSAILTFLFSPQRVASILMKIIDRFLDKTAEQKKIEYGDGYFRWVLARKKEYGPAPSGAQIFAGKGNVKGLITHFGCADVKIKLSRCYVSIDKMGPLGGKKYRILENGDVESVELLSNVKKIVGHLDKDGAFFLAGTLYGAKDAEVEVTWKPLRRMESLRLYVGGLRLVGSVNKINRKRKAELKKKLAATKDIREKLKWEKNWISALRRKLEQNVLAINDRMKGKQVNLYQKYVELKEWEEKGLEQEKMVIQLKAEIEKTKQCL
;
A
#
# COMPACT_ATOMS: atom_id res chain seq x y z
N MET A 1 -22.53 -12.33 23.32
CA MET A 1 -22.95 -11.23 22.43
C MET A 1 -22.99 -11.77 21.01
N VAL A 2 -24.15 -11.73 20.36
CA VAL A 2 -24.25 -12.04 18.93
C VAL A 2 -23.61 -10.86 18.19
N PRO A 3 -22.62 -11.05 17.31
CA PRO A 3 -22.09 -9.95 16.52
C PRO A 3 -23.25 -9.34 15.72
N GLU A 4 -23.52 -8.05 15.91
CA GLU A 4 -24.46 -7.33 15.05
C GLU A 4 -24.04 -7.59 13.59
N LYS A 5 -24.94 -8.22 12.83
CA LYS A 5 -24.75 -8.44 11.39
C LYS A 5 -24.65 -7.06 10.75
N LYS A 6 -23.42 -6.62 10.46
CA LYS A 6 -23.18 -5.30 9.89
C LYS A 6 -23.77 -5.26 8.48
N PRO A 7 -24.50 -4.19 8.13
CA PRO A 7 -25.17 -4.12 6.86
C PRO A 7 -24.15 -3.90 5.71
N ILE A 8 -24.47 -4.39 4.52
CA ILE A 8 -23.68 -4.36 3.29
C ILE A 8 -24.15 -3.19 2.43
N ASN A 9 -23.22 -2.49 1.77
CA ASN A 9 -23.58 -1.33 0.96
C ASN A 9 -24.43 -1.75 -0.26
N VAL A 10 -25.50 -1.01 -0.56
CA VAL A 10 -26.40 -1.31 -1.70
C VAL A 10 -25.69 -1.33 -3.05
N ALA A 11 -24.54 -0.66 -3.18
CA ALA A 11 -23.75 -0.64 -4.41
C ALA A 11 -23.35 -2.05 -4.88
N VAL A 12 -23.21 -3.00 -3.96
CA VAL A 12 -22.94 -4.41 -4.32
C VAL A 12 -24.11 -5.01 -5.08
N CYS A 13 -25.34 -4.86 -4.57
CA CYS A 13 -26.54 -5.34 -5.25
C CYS A 13 -26.82 -4.56 -6.53
N GLU A 14 -26.67 -3.23 -6.51
CA GLU A 14 -26.93 -2.40 -7.70
C GLU A 14 -25.99 -2.75 -8.85
N THR A 15 -24.73 -3.06 -8.56
CA THR A 15 -23.78 -3.58 -9.56
C THR A 15 -24.30 -4.87 -10.21
N MET A 16 -24.82 -5.80 -9.41
CA MET A 16 -25.38 -7.05 -9.91
C MET A 16 -26.66 -6.83 -10.74
N LEU A 17 -27.55 -5.96 -10.24
CA LEU A 17 -28.81 -5.60 -10.91
C LEU A 17 -28.55 -4.91 -12.24
N GLN A 18 -27.58 -3.98 -12.29
CA GLN A 18 -27.22 -3.29 -13.51
C GLN A 18 -26.67 -4.25 -14.56
N PHE A 19 -25.82 -5.21 -14.16
CA PHE A 19 -25.36 -6.24 -15.09
C PHE A 19 -26.52 -7.07 -15.65
N LEU A 20 -27.52 -7.43 -14.84
CA LEU A 20 -28.71 -8.13 -15.31
C LEU A 20 -29.49 -7.30 -16.35
N ARG A 21 -29.70 -6.01 -16.08
CA ARG A 21 -30.36 -5.07 -17.01
C ARG A 21 -29.60 -4.98 -18.33
N ASP A 22 -28.28 -4.84 -18.28
CA ASP A 22 -27.42 -4.72 -19.47
C ASP A 22 -27.44 -5.99 -20.34
N ASN A 23 -27.75 -7.14 -19.75
CA ASN A 23 -27.91 -8.42 -20.46
C ASN A 23 -29.38 -8.73 -20.79
N GLY A 24 -30.29 -7.76 -20.66
CA GLY A 24 -31.69 -7.88 -21.05
C GLY A 24 -32.58 -8.71 -20.13
N HIS A 25 -32.14 -9.00 -18.90
CA HIS A 25 -32.97 -9.72 -17.93
C HIS A 25 -34.00 -8.81 -17.26
N ASP A 26 -35.22 -9.32 -17.11
CA ASP A 26 -36.22 -8.68 -16.25
C ASP A 26 -35.89 -8.92 -14.77
N ILE A 27 -35.64 -7.82 -14.05
CA ILE A 27 -35.34 -7.84 -12.62
C ILE A 27 -36.56 -7.57 -11.74
N LYS A 28 -37.72 -7.22 -12.31
CA LYS A 28 -38.96 -6.99 -11.55
C LYS A 28 -39.35 -8.18 -10.65
N PRO A 29 -39.22 -9.46 -11.10
CA PRO A 29 -39.57 -10.61 -10.25
C PRO A 29 -38.72 -10.72 -8.98
N LEU A 30 -37.50 -10.20 -8.97
CA LEU A 30 -36.63 -10.20 -7.80
C LEU A 30 -37.16 -9.27 -6.71
N PHE A 31 -37.68 -8.10 -7.06
CA PHE A 31 -38.19 -7.12 -6.08
C PHE A 31 -39.45 -7.59 -5.35
N ALA A 32 -40.19 -8.55 -5.90
CA ALA A 32 -41.28 -9.21 -5.18
C ALA A 32 -40.80 -10.06 -3.98
N ARG A 33 -39.49 -10.38 -3.93
CA ARG A 33 -38.87 -11.19 -2.87
C ARG A 33 -38.02 -10.36 -1.90
N LEU A 34 -37.92 -9.06 -2.15
CA LEU A 34 -37.08 -8.15 -1.37
C LEU A 34 -37.96 -7.16 -0.61
N PRO A 35 -37.52 -6.69 0.58
CA PRO A 35 -38.26 -5.70 1.35
C PRO A 35 -37.98 -4.27 0.85
N TYR A 36 -37.20 -4.14 -0.22
CA TYR A 36 -36.72 -2.87 -0.77
C TYR A 36 -37.21 -2.71 -2.21
N SER A 37 -37.61 -1.49 -2.56
CA SER A 37 -37.94 -1.14 -3.94
C SER A 37 -36.68 -1.08 -4.82
N GLU A 38 -36.86 -1.13 -6.13
CA GLU A 38 -35.75 -0.91 -7.08
C GLU A 38 -35.05 0.43 -6.85
N GLU A 39 -35.81 1.49 -6.59
CA GLU A 39 -35.28 2.83 -6.33
C GLU A 39 -34.43 2.89 -5.05
N TYR A 40 -34.61 1.92 -4.13
CA TYR A 40 -33.77 1.82 -2.95
C TYR A 40 -32.30 1.55 -3.32
N PHE A 41 -32.04 0.75 -4.35
CA PHE A 41 -30.69 0.31 -4.72
C PHE A 41 -29.91 1.34 -5.55
N LYS A 42 -30.60 2.25 -6.25
CA LYS A 42 -29.96 3.29 -7.08
C LYS A 42 -29.23 4.38 -6.28
N GLY A 43 -29.52 4.52 -4.99
CA GLY A 43 -28.92 5.53 -4.12
C GLY A 43 -27.62 5.05 -3.48
N GLY A 44 -26.47 5.50 -3.98
CA GLY A 44 -25.17 5.24 -3.35
C GLY A 44 -25.15 5.73 -1.89
N GLY A 45 -24.79 4.88 -0.93
CA GLY A 45 -24.71 5.22 0.49
C GLY A 45 -25.76 4.60 1.41
N ARG A 46 -26.67 3.78 0.86
CA ARG A 46 -27.59 2.95 1.65
C ARG A 46 -26.98 1.59 1.98
N TRP A 47 -27.61 0.89 2.92
CA TRP A 47 -27.13 -0.38 3.43
C TRP A 47 -28.27 -1.41 3.53
N VAL A 48 -27.97 -2.67 3.25
CA VAL A 48 -28.89 -3.81 3.28
C VAL A 48 -28.32 -4.95 4.10
N GLU A 49 -29.15 -5.84 4.58
CA GLU A 49 -28.69 -7.03 5.28
C GLU A 49 -28.05 -8.04 4.32
N GLU A 50 -27.16 -8.88 4.85
CA GLU A 50 -26.48 -9.92 4.06
C GLU A 50 -27.45 -10.87 3.34
N TRP A 51 -28.60 -11.18 3.95
CA TRP A 51 -29.58 -12.07 3.34
C TRP A 51 -30.16 -11.48 2.04
N VAL A 52 -30.23 -10.15 1.91
CA VAL A 52 -30.66 -9.47 0.67
C VAL A 52 -29.67 -9.75 -0.44
N VAL A 53 -28.37 -9.61 -0.17
CA VAL A 53 -27.31 -9.90 -1.13
C VAL A 53 -27.34 -11.36 -1.57
N ASN A 54 -27.54 -12.27 -0.62
CA ASN A 54 -27.69 -13.70 -0.92
C ASN A 54 -28.92 -13.98 -1.78
N THR A 55 -30.07 -13.33 -1.52
CA THR A 55 -31.28 -13.46 -2.36
C THR A 55 -31.04 -12.97 -3.78
N VAL A 56 -30.33 -11.85 -3.97
CA VAL A 56 -29.95 -11.36 -5.31
C VAL A 56 -29.03 -12.35 -6.00
N ALA A 57 -28.00 -12.86 -5.31
CA ALA A 57 -27.08 -13.86 -5.84
C ALA A 57 -27.80 -15.18 -6.22
N ASP A 58 -28.77 -15.62 -5.42
CA ASP A 58 -29.56 -16.82 -5.68
C ASP A 58 -30.48 -16.67 -6.88
N TYR A 59 -31.05 -15.48 -7.09
CA TYR A 59 -31.81 -15.14 -8.28
C TYR A 59 -30.92 -15.20 -9.54
N ILE A 60 -29.73 -14.60 -9.48
CA ILE A 60 -28.74 -14.66 -10.56
C ILE A 60 -28.34 -16.09 -10.87
N ARG A 61 -28.09 -16.90 -9.85
CA ARG A 61 -27.83 -18.33 -10.03
C ARG A 61 -29.01 -19.03 -10.70
N GLY A 62 -30.25 -18.68 -10.37
CA GLY A 62 -31.44 -19.21 -11.02
C GLY A 62 -31.47 -18.91 -12.53
N LEU A 63 -31.03 -17.72 -12.93
CA LEU A 63 -30.98 -17.31 -14.34
C LEU A 63 -29.84 -17.96 -15.13
N TYR A 64 -28.66 -18.10 -14.51
CA TYR A 64 -27.43 -18.54 -15.19
C TYR A 64 -27.01 -19.99 -14.88
N GLY A 65 -27.71 -20.67 -13.96
CA GLY A 65 -27.41 -22.04 -13.54
C GLY A 65 -26.14 -22.19 -12.68
N SER A 66 -25.40 -21.12 -12.40
CA SER A 66 -24.11 -21.17 -11.68
C SER A 66 -23.80 -19.84 -10.98
N TYR A 67 -23.02 -19.90 -9.89
CA TYR A 67 -22.44 -18.71 -9.27
C TYR A 67 -21.17 -18.23 -9.99
N GLU A 68 -20.60 -18.99 -10.93
CA GLU A 68 -19.43 -18.55 -11.72
C GLU A 68 -19.70 -17.26 -12.50
N ILE A 69 -20.97 -16.97 -12.82
CA ILE A 69 -21.35 -15.68 -13.42
C ILE A 69 -20.99 -14.49 -12.51
N LEU A 70 -21.04 -14.66 -11.18
CA LEU A 70 -20.67 -13.62 -10.22
C LEU A 70 -19.20 -13.23 -10.34
N GLU A 71 -18.33 -14.17 -10.73
CA GLU A 71 -16.92 -13.87 -11.03
C GLU A 71 -16.84 -12.88 -12.20
N LYS A 72 -17.59 -13.12 -13.28
CA LYS A 72 -17.64 -12.23 -14.46
C LYS A 72 -18.27 -10.88 -14.12
N MET A 73 -19.35 -10.86 -13.35
CA MET A 73 -20.05 -9.63 -12.93
C MET A 73 -19.12 -8.74 -12.10
N SER A 74 -18.44 -9.32 -11.11
CA SER A 74 -17.48 -8.60 -10.28
C SER A 74 -16.27 -8.10 -11.08
N GLU A 75 -15.77 -8.88 -12.04
CA GLU A 75 -14.69 -8.43 -12.93
C GLU A 75 -15.13 -7.22 -13.79
N ASP A 76 -16.33 -7.28 -14.37
CA ASP A 76 -16.88 -6.20 -15.19
C ASP A 76 -17.15 -4.93 -14.38
N ALA A 77 -17.59 -5.06 -13.13
CA ALA A 77 -17.80 -3.95 -12.22
C ALA A 77 -16.53 -3.11 -11.98
N PHE A 78 -15.37 -3.78 -11.82
CA PHE A 78 -14.08 -3.11 -11.71
C PHE A 78 -13.67 -2.43 -13.02
N ARG A 79 -13.93 -3.07 -14.17
CA ARG A 79 -13.64 -2.51 -15.50
C ARG A 79 -14.45 -1.23 -15.74
N ARG A 80 -15.72 -1.23 -15.35
CA ARG A 80 -16.65 -0.10 -15.48
C ARG A 80 -16.52 0.94 -14.37
N ARG A 81 -15.59 0.75 -13.43
CA ARG A 81 -15.35 1.63 -12.27
C ARG A 81 -16.58 1.85 -11.38
N GLN A 82 -17.48 0.87 -11.33
CA GLN A 82 -18.76 0.96 -10.60
C GLN A 82 -18.60 1.05 -9.08
N PHE A 83 -17.42 0.72 -8.55
CA PHE A 83 -17.08 0.91 -7.13
C PHE A 83 -16.67 2.34 -6.75
N GLY A 84 -16.83 3.32 -7.66
CA GLY A 84 -16.67 4.75 -7.37
C GLY A 84 -15.32 5.10 -6.73
N PHE A 85 -15.34 5.51 -5.47
CA PHE A 85 -14.16 5.93 -4.68
C PHE A 85 -13.08 4.85 -4.60
N LEU A 86 -13.43 3.56 -4.64
CA LEU A 86 -12.43 2.50 -4.67
C LEU A 86 -11.56 2.60 -5.94
N SER A 87 -12.16 2.85 -7.10
CA SER A 87 -11.45 3.07 -8.36
C SER A 87 -10.46 4.25 -8.27
N ALA A 88 -10.85 5.31 -7.56
CA ALA A 88 -9.97 6.46 -7.32
C ALA A 88 -8.77 6.07 -6.43
N ILE A 89 -8.99 5.36 -5.32
CA ILE A 89 -7.90 4.86 -4.45
C ILE A 89 -6.94 3.96 -5.24
N LEU A 90 -7.48 3.05 -6.05
CA LEU A 90 -6.68 2.11 -6.83
C LEU A 90 -5.74 2.79 -7.81
N THR A 91 -6.17 3.91 -8.39
CA THR A 91 -5.33 4.75 -9.26
C THR A 91 -4.07 5.24 -8.53
N PHE A 92 -4.13 5.48 -7.21
CA PHE A 92 -2.99 5.94 -6.42
C PHE A 92 -2.03 4.83 -5.96
N LEU A 93 -2.38 3.55 -6.11
CA LEU A 93 -1.57 2.45 -5.59
C LEU A 93 -0.42 2.04 -6.54
N PHE A 94 -0.43 2.52 -7.79
CA PHE A 94 0.62 2.40 -8.83
C PHE A 94 1.11 0.99 -9.21
N SER A 95 0.86 -0.07 -8.42
CA SER A 95 1.20 -1.45 -8.80
C SER A 95 0.31 -2.51 -8.15
N PRO A 96 0.07 -3.65 -8.83
CA PRO A 96 -0.64 -4.81 -8.28
C PRO A 96 -0.03 -5.36 -6.99
N GLN A 97 1.30 -5.31 -6.83
CA GLN A 97 1.98 -5.79 -5.62
C GLN A 97 1.69 -4.91 -4.41
N ARG A 98 1.63 -3.59 -4.59
CA ARG A 98 1.23 -2.65 -3.53
C ARG A 98 -0.21 -2.88 -3.14
N VAL A 99 -1.07 -3.14 -4.13
CA VAL A 99 -2.42 -3.58 -3.87
C VAL A 99 -2.39 -4.85 -3.05
N ALA A 100 -1.75 -5.95 -3.47
CA ALA A 100 -1.68 -7.19 -2.70
C ALA A 100 -1.25 -6.96 -1.23
N SER A 101 -0.27 -6.08 -0.97
CA SER A 101 0.18 -5.76 0.39
C SER A 101 -0.83 -4.99 1.26
N ILE A 102 -1.80 -4.29 0.64
CA ILE A 102 -2.83 -3.49 1.30
C ILE A 102 -4.22 -4.10 1.09
N LEU A 103 -4.33 -5.11 0.23
CA LEU A 103 -5.59 -5.63 -0.28
C LEU A 103 -6.37 -6.32 0.84
N MET A 104 -5.73 -6.87 1.86
CA MET A 104 -6.44 -7.33 3.05
C MET A 104 -7.04 -6.18 3.87
N LYS A 105 -6.42 -4.99 3.93
CA LYS A 105 -7.05 -3.79 4.53
C LYS A 105 -8.20 -3.26 3.69
N ILE A 106 -8.16 -3.49 2.37
CA ILE A 106 -9.25 -3.16 1.44
C ILE A 106 -10.37 -4.22 1.54
N ILE A 107 -10.03 -5.51 1.59
CA ILE A 107 -10.96 -6.64 1.74
C ILE A 107 -11.64 -6.62 3.10
N ASP A 108 -10.92 -6.40 4.21
CA ASP A 108 -11.49 -6.21 5.55
C ASP A 108 -12.48 -5.02 5.57
N ARG A 109 -12.30 -4.02 4.70
CA ARG A 109 -13.16 -2.84 4.68
C ARG A 109 -14.36 -3.00 3.72
N PHE A 110 -14.22 -3.78 2.65
CA PHE A 110 -15.16 -3.78 1.52
C PHE A 110 -15.69 -5.15 1.06
N LEU A 111 -15.02 -6.28 1.34
CA LEU A 111 -15.32 -7.56 0.68
C LEU A 111 -15.62 -8.72 1.64
N ASP A 112 -14.79 -8.97 2.66
CA ASP A 112 -15.00 -10.07 3.60
C ASP A 112 -14.28 -9.79 4.93
N LYS A 113 -15.04 -9.42 5.97
CA LYS A 113 -14.52 -9.19 7.33
C LYS A 113 -14.28 -10.48 8.12
N THR A 114 -14.80 -11.59 7.62
CA THR A 114 -14.77 -12.89 8.31
C THR A 114 -13.45 -13.63 8.12
N ALA A 115 -12.59 -13.14 7.21
CA ALA A 115 -11.26 -13.66 6.97
C ALA A 115 -10.18 -12.83 7.70
N GLU A 116 -9.13 -13.50 8.15
CA GLU A 116 -7.88 -12.92 8.61
C GLU A 116 -6.73 -13.40 7.72
N GLN A 117 -5.78 -12.51 7.45
CA GLN A 117 -4.59 -12.86 6.67
C GLN A 117 -3.60 -13.60 7.57
N LYS A 118 -3.32 -14.87 7.28
CA LYS A 118 -2.22 -15.60 7.93
C LYS A 118 -0.90 -15.37 7.25
N LYS A 119 -0.89 -15.46 5.91
CA LYS A 119 0.31 -15.38 5.10
C LYS A 119 0.04 -14.70 3.78
N ILE A 120 1.00 -13.89 3.34
CA ILE A 120 1.06 -13.33 2.00
C ILE A 120 2.46 -13.55 1.43
N GLU A 121 2.52 -14.16 0.26
CA GLU A 121 3.71 -14.25 -0.57
C GLU A 121 3.42 -13.49 -1.85
N TYR A 122 4.37 -12.71 -2.35
CA TYR A 122 4.20 -12.00 -3.61
C TYR A 122 5.54 -11.85 -4.31
N GLY A 123 5.48 -11.81 -5.64
CA GLY A 123 6.63 -11.59 -6.50
C GLY A 123 6.22 -10.91 -7.81
N ASP A 124 7.09 -11.01 -8.79
CA ASP A 124 6.82 -10.48 -10.12
C ASP A 124 5.81 -11.40 -10.83
N GLY A 125 4.59 -10.90 -11.04
CA GLY A 125 3.53 -11.63 -11.75
C GLY A 125 2.72 -12.59 -10.89
N TYR A 126 2.88 -12.60 -9.56
CA TYR A 126 2.03 -13.42 -8.70
C TYR A 126 1.88 -12.89 -7.26
N PHE A 127 0.81 -13.31 -6.61
CA PHE A 127 0.72 -13.37 -5.15
C PHE A 127 -0.03 -14.63 -4.71
N ARG A 128 0.34 -15.14 -3.53
CA ARG A 128 -0.32 -16.26 -2.86
C ARG A 128 -0.72 -15.85 -1.46
N TRP A 129 -1.96 -16.17 -1.10
CA TRP A 129 -2.58 -15.82 0.17
C TRP A 129 -3.07 -17.04 0.90
N VAL A 130 -2.81 -17.04 2.20
CA VAL A 130 -3.43 -17.97 3.14
C VAL A 130 -4.32 -17.15 4.05
N LEU A 131 -5.62 -17.37 3.91
CA LEU A 131 -6.68 -16.71 4.66
C LEU A 131 -7.26 -17.71 5.65
N ALA A 132 -7.28 -17.35 6.93
CA ALA A 132 -8.03 -18.12 7.91
C ALA A 132 -9.34 -17.42 8.26
N ARG A 133 -10.26 -18.19 8.80
CA ARG A 133 -11.54 -17.66 9.23
C ARG A 133 -11.46 -17.16 10.67
N LYS A 134 -11.87 -15.91 10.89
CA LYS A 134 -12.08 -15.37 12.24
C LYS A 134 -13.24 -16.11 12.89
N LYS A 135 -12.98 -16.80 14.00
CA LYS A 135 -13.95 -17.68 14.69
C LYS A 135 -15.22 -16.95 15.17
N GLU A 136 -15.13 -15.63 15.33
CA GLU A 136 -16.21 -14.80 15.85
C GLU A 136 -17.33 -14.48 14.83
N TYR A 137 -17.15 -14.75 13.53
CA TYR A 137 -18.08 -14.30 12.47
C TYR A 137 -19.05 -15.36 11.92
N GLY A 138 -19.67 -16.19 12.78
CA GLY A 138 -20.87 -16.97 12.42
C GLY A 138 -20.65 -18.10 11.39
N PRO A 139 -21.61 -18.41 10.49
CA PRO A 139 -21.49 -19.50 9.49
C PRO A 139 -20.58 -19.15 8.30
N ALA A 140 -19.95 -20.15 7.68
CA ALA A 140 -19.00 -19.96 6.59
C ALA A 140 -19.63 -19.22 5.39
N PRO A 141 -18.84 -18.43 4.65
CA PRO A 141 -19.28 -17.77 3.43
C PRO A 141 -19.93 -18.74 2.44
N SER A 142 -20.87 -18.25 1.65
CA SER A 142 -21.47 -19.03 0.57
C SER A 142 -20.53 -19.11 -0.63
N GLY A 143 -20.76 -20.08 -1.53
CA GLY A 143 -20.03 -20.13 -2.80
C GLY A 143 -20.16 -18.84 -3.63
N ALA A 144 -21.31 -18.16 -3.53
CA ALA A 144 -21.52 -16.86 -4.19
C ALA A 144 -20.48 -15.81 -3.78
N GLN A 145 -20.18 -15.71 -2.49
CA GLN A 145 -19.17 -14.78 -1.96
C GLN A 145 -17.77 -15.13 -2.46
N ILE A 146 -17.44 -16.43 -2.57
CA ILE A 146 -16.16 -16.87 -3.12
C ILE A 146 -16.02 -16.48 -4.60
N PHE A 147 -17.03 -16.73 -5.43
CA PHE A 147 -16.97 -16.39 -6.85
C PHE A 147 -16.93 -14.88 -7.09
N ALA A 148 -17.75 -14.10 -6.37
CA ALA A 148 -17.68 -12.65 -6.40
C ALA A 148 -16.28 -12.15 -5.96
N GLY A 149 -15.72 -12.73 -4.88
CA GLY A 149 -14.37 -12.45 -4.39
C GLY A 149 -13.29 -12.70 -5.46
N LYS A 150 -13.36 -13.84 -6.16
CA LYS A 150 -12.46 -14.14 -7.30
C LYS A 150 -12.59 -13.07 -8.38
N GLY A 151 -13.81 -12.71 -8.76
CA GLY A 151 -14.06 -11.68 -9.79
C GLY A 151 -13.50 -10.31 -9.39
N ASN A 152 -13.66 -9.94 -8.13
CA ASN A 152 -13.15 -8.69 -7.58
C ASN A 152 -11.62 -8.64 -7.64
N VAL A 153 -10.95 -9.71 -7.18
CA VAL A 153 -9.50 -9.81 -7.24
C VAL A 153 -9.01 -9.79 -8.68
N LYS A 154 -9.68 -10.50 -9.59
CA LYS A 154 -9.32 -10.53 -11.00
C LYS A 154 -9.48 -9.16 -11.66
N GLY A 155 -10.63 -8.52 -11.50
CA GLY A 155 -10.93 -7.19 -12.02
C GLY A 155 -9.98 -6.13 -11.50
N LEU A 156 -9.60 -6.23 -10.22
CA LEU A 156 -8.60 -5.38 -9.60
C LEU A 156 -7.21 -5.49 -10.24
N ILE A 157 -6.72 -6.71 -10.49
CA ILE A 157 -5.42 -6.91 -11.13
C ILE A 157 -5.46 -6.46 -12.60
N THR A 158 -6.57 -6.71 -13.29
CA THR A 158 -6.82 -6.21 -14.64
C THR A 158 -6.89 -4.68 -14.69
N HIS A 159 -7.40 -4.00 -13.66
CA HIS A 159 -7.43 -2.54 -13.57
C HIS A 159 -6.05 -1.90 -13.69
N PHE A 160 -4.99 -2.59 -13.25
CA PHE A 160 -3.60 -2.13 -13.40
C PHE A 160 -3.01 -2.41 -14.79
N GLY A 161 -3.81 -2.88 -15.75
CA GLY A 161 -3.31 -3.28 -17.06
C GLY A 161 -2.45 -4.54 -16.98
N CYS A 162 -2.81 -5.49 -16.13
CA CYS A 162 -2.26 -6.84 -16.21
C CYS A 162 -3.13 -7.69 -17.13
N ALA A 163 -2.51 -8.56 -17.92
CA ALA A 163 -3.19 -9.54 -18.76
C ALA A 163 -3.09 -10.95 -18.17
N ASP A 164 -3.87 -11.88 -18.72
CA ASP A 164 -3.85 -13.31 -18.37
C ASP A 164 -3.99 -13.56 -16.86
N VAL A 165 -4.83 -12.77 -16.16
CA VAL A 165 -5.04 -12.94 -14.72
C VAL A 165 -5.73 -14.26 -14.44
N LYS A 166 -5.06 -15.16 -13.72
CA LYS A 166 -5.58 -16.46 -13.30
C LYS A 166 -5.64 -16.53 -11.79
N ILE A 167 -6.74 -17.08 -11.28
CA ILE A 167 -6.94 -17.33 -9.86
C ILE A 167 -7.11 -18.84 -9.66
N LYS A 168 -6.22 -19.43 -8.86
CA LYS A 168 -6.27 -20.82 -8.45
C LYS A 168 -6.60 -20.87 -6.96
N LEU A 169 -7.59 -21.69 -6.62
CA LEU A 169 -7.95 -22.00 -5.24
C LEU A 169 -7.42 -23.40 -4.95
N SER A 170 -6.46 -23.56 -4.04
CA SER A 170 -5.97 -24.88 -3.63
C SER A 170 -6.72 -25.39 -2.39
N ARG A 171 -7.14 -24.47 -1.51
CA ARG A 171 -7.91 -24.76 -0.30
C ARG A 171 -9.04 -23.75 -0.19
N CYS A 172 -10.21 -24.20 0.25
CA CYS A 172 -11.39 -23.36 0.45
C CYS A 172 -12.06 -23.73 1.77
N TYR A 173 -12.34 -22.74 2.61
CA TYR A 173 -13.07 -22.95 3.87
C TYR A 173 -14.57 -23.19 3.67
N VAL A 174 -15.10 -22.99 2.46
CA VAL A 174 -16.50 -23.26 2.14
C VAL A 174 -16.64 -24.74 1.86
N SER A 175 -17.60 -25.37 2.53
CA SER A 175 -17.94 -26.79 2.31
C SER A 175 -18.49 -27.01 0.90
N ILE A 176 -18.24 -28.20 0.34
CA ILE A 176 -18.57 -28.51 -1.06
C ILE A 176 -20.07 -28.39 -1.36
N ASP A 177 -20.94 -28.72 -0.41
CA ASP A 177 -22.40 -28.60 -0.52
C ASP A 177 -22.90 -27.14 -0.54
N LYS A 178 -22.10 -26.21 0.00
CA LYS A 178 -22.39 -24.77 0.08
C LYS A 178 -21.75 -23.96 -1.04
N MET A 179 -20.87 -24.58 -1.84
CA MET A 179 -20.19 -23.91 -2.95
C MET A 179 -21.15 -23.59 -4.12
N GLY A 180 -22.32 -24.23 -4.15
CA GLY A 180 -23.23 -24.17 -5.29
C GLY A 180 -22.76 -25.09 -6.42
N PRO A 181 -23.34 -24.96 -7.63
CA PRO A 181 -22.96 -25.81 -8.74
C PRO A 181 -21.55 -25.51 -9.25
N LEU A 182 -20.77 -26.56 -9.52
CA LEU A 182 -19.43 -26.50 -10.10
C LEU A 182 -19.38 -27.40 -11.34
N GLY A 183 -18.98 -26.85 -12.49
CA GLY A 183 -18.87 -27.62 -13.73
C GLY A 183 -20.16 -28.36 -14.11
N GLY A 184 -21.33 -27.75 -13.89
CA GLY A 184 -22.64 -28.33 -14.21
C GLY A 184 -23.16 -29.38 -13.22
N LYS A 185 -22.49 -29.56 -12.06
CA LYS A 185 -22.89 -30.51 -11.01
C LYS A 185 -23.11 -29.80 -9.68
N LYS A 186 -24.16 -30.19 -8.96
CA LYS A 186 -24.37 -29.82 -7.56
C LYS A 186 -23.86 -30.95 -6.67
N TYR A 187 -23.31 -30.61 -5.51
CA TYR A 187 -22.82 -31.57 -4.55
C TYR A 187 -23.67 -31.52 -3.29
N ARG A 188 -23.91 -32.69 -2.68
CA ARG A 188 -24.63 -32.84 -1.42
C ARG A 188 -23.83 -33.78 -0.52
N ILE A 189 -23.77 -33.44 0.76
CA ILE A 189 -23.27 -34.33 1.79
C ILE A 189 -24.45 -35.12 2.35
N LEU A 190 -24.35 -36.44 2.35
CA LEU A 190 -25.31 -37.37 2.95
C LEU A 190 -25.01 -37.53 4.45
N GLU A 191 -25.98 -38.06 5.22
CA GLU A 191 -25.86 -38.19 6.68
C GLU A 191 -24.69 -39.09 7.11
N ASN A 192 -24.33 -40.06 6.27
CA ASN A 192 -23.20 -40.95 6.50
C ASN A 192 -21.84 -40.32 6.15
N GLY A 193 -21.80 -39.08 5.62
CA GLY A 193 -20.57 -38.40 5.19
C GLY A 193 -20.20 -38.60 3.72
N ASP A 194 -20.98 -39.38 2.96
CA ASP A 194 -20.75 -39.53 1.52
C ASP A 194 -21.08 -38.23 0.77
N VAL A 195 -20.29 -37.95 -0.26
CA VAL A 195 -20.51 -36.81 -1.15
C VAL A 195 -21.16 -37.31 -2.44
N GLU A 196 -22.41 -36.90 -2.64
CA GLU A 196 -23.20 -37.16 -3.84
C GLU A 196 -23.07 -35.99 -4.82
N SER A 197 -22.70 -36.27 -6.06
CA SER A 197 -22.83 -35.33 -7.18
C SER A 197 -24.16 -35.54 -7.89
N VAL A 198 -24.82 -34.45 -8.27
CA VAL A 198 -26.07 -34.41 -9.01
C VAL A 198 -25.88 -33.53 -10.24
N GLU A 199 -25.99 -34.10 -11.43
CA GLU A 199 -25.94 -33.35 -12.69
C GLU A 199 -27.17 -32.47 -12.85
N LEU A 200 -26.98 -31.18 -13.16
CA LEU A 200 -28.08 -30.21 -13.19
C LEU A 200 -29.11 -30.48 -14.30
N LEU A 201 -28.68 -31.02 -15.44
CA LEU A 201 -29.54 -31.21 -16.62
C LEU A 201 -30.23 -32.58 -16.62
N SER A 202 -29.53 -33.62 -16.16
CA SER A 202 -29.97 -35.01 -16.24
C SER A 202 -30.49 -35.54 -14.90
N ASN A 203 -30.27 -34.82 -13.79
CA ASN A 203 -30.50 -35.28 -12.42
C ASN A 203 -29.81 -36.62 -12.08
N VAL A 204 -28.80 -37.02 -12.87
CA VAL A 204 -28.02 -38.24 -12.60
C VAL A 204 -27.25 -38.03 -11.31
N LYS A 205 -27.43 -38.96 -10.37
CA LYS A 205 -26.79 -38.95 -9.06
C LYS A 205 -25.66 -39.96 -9.02
N LYS A 206 -24.55 -39.59 -8.41
CA LYS A 206 -23.39 -40.46 -8.25
C LYS A 206 -22.62 -40.10 -6.99
N ILE A 207 -22.31 -41.08 -6.16
CA ILE A 207 -21.35 -40.92 -5.06
C ILE A 207 -19.96 -40.72 -5.66
N VAL A 208 -19.34 -39.59 -5.33
CA VAL A 208 -18.04 -39.17 -5.87
C VAL A 208 -16.91 -39.26 -4.85
N GLY A 209 -17.26 -39.54 -3.59
CA GLY A 209 -16.29 -39.80 -2.53
C GLY A 209 -16.93 -39.63 -1.16
N HIS A 210 -16.08 -39.49 -0.16
CA HIS A 210 -16.46 -39.38 1.25
C HIS A 210 -15.70 -38.21 1.88
N LEU A 211 -16.29 -37.55 2.87
CA LEU A 211 -15.62 -36.49 3.62
C LEU A 211 -14.43 -37.04 4.42
N ASP A 212 -13.36 -36.26 4.50
CA ASP A 212 -12.29 -36.52 5.44
C ASP A 212 -12.78 -36.33 6.90
N LYS A 213 -12.01 -36.83 7.86
CA LYS A 213 -12.33 -36.74 9.30
C LYS A 213 -12.54 -35.31 9.80
N ASP A 214 -11.97 -34.33 9.14
CA ASP A 214 -12.11 -32.91 9.44
C ASP A 214 -13.26 -32.22 8.68
N GLY A 215 -14.04 -32.99 7.90
CA GLY A 215 -15.15 -32.51 7.08
C GLY A 215 -14.72 -31.94 5.73
N ALA A 216 -13.46 -32.12 5.33
CA ALA A 216 -12.95 -31.63 4.06
C ALA A 216 -13.24 -32.59 2.89
N PHE A 217 -13.26 -32.06 1.66
CA PHE A 217 -13.45 -32.85 0.44
C PHE A 217 -12.59 -32.33 -0.69
N PHE A 218 -11.80 -33.20 -1.34
CA PHE A 218 -10.97 -32.83 -2.46
C PHE A 218 -11.70 -33.01 -3.80
N LEU A 219 -11.84 -31.93 -4.55
CA LEU A 219 -12.47 -31.94 -5.87
C LEU A 219 -11.68 -31.04 -6.84
N ALA A 220 -11.33 -31.59 -8.00
CA ALA A 220 -10.72 -30.85 -9.12
C ALA A 220 -9.53 -29.95 -8.72
N GLY A 221 -8.65 -30.44 -7.84
CA GLY A 221 -7.46 -29.69 -7.42
C GLY A 221 -7.68 -28.73 -6.24
N THR A 222 -8.90 -28.67 -5.67
CA THR A 222 -9.26 -27.81 -4.54
C THR A 222 -9.74 -28.65 -3.36
N LEU A 223 -9.24 -28.37 -2.15
CA LEU A 223 -9.74 -28.95 -0.90
C LEU A 223 -10.83 -28.04 -0.30
N TYR A 224 -12.09 -28.44 -0.41
CA TYR A 224 -13.25 -27.75 0.16
C TYR A 224 -13.47 -28.14 1.62
N GLY A 225 -14.08 -27.25 2.42
CA GLY A 225 -14.27 -27.46 3.86
C GLY A 225 -12.99 -27.36 4.70
N ALA A 226 -11.91 -26.82 4.13
CA ALA A 226 -10.63 -26.69 4.83
C ALA A 226 -10.66 -25.63 5.96
N LYS A 227 -9.70 -25.69 6.90
CA LYS A 227 -9.60 -24.69 8.00
C LYS A 227 -9.21 -23.29 7.50
N ASP A 228 -8.57 -23.22 6.35
CA ASP A 228 -8.03 -22.04 5.71
C ASP A 228 -8.28 -22.09 4.21
N ALA A 229 -8.43 -20.92 3.60
CA ALA A 229 -8.44 -20.77 2.16
C ALA A 229 -7.06 -20.38 1.68
N GLU A 230 -6.61 -21.01 0.59
CA GLU A 230 -5.36 -20.69 -0.07
C GLU A 230 -5.64 -20.29 -1.51
N VAL A 231 -5.31 -19.03 -1.82
CA VAL A 231 -5.59 -18.39 -3.10
C VAL A 231 -4.28 -18.00 -3.74
N GLU A 232 -4.04 -18.48 -4.95
CA GLU A 232 -2.92 -18.07 -5.78
C GLU A 232 -3.43 -17.27 -6.97
N VAL A 233 -2.84 -16.10 -7.18
CA VAL A 233 -3.17 -15.21 -8.29
C VAL A 233 -1.92 -14.97 -9.10
N THR A 234 -2.01 -15.22 -10.39
CA THR A 234 -0.91 -15.03 -11.35
C THR A 234 -1.36 -14.12 -12.48
N TRP A 235 -0.44 -13.34 -13.04
CA TRP A 235 -0.71 -12.44 -14.16
C TRP A 235 0.54 -12.18 -15.00
N LYS A 236 0.33 -11.74 -16.23
CA LYS A 236 1.39 -11.19 -17.08
C LYS A 236 1.34 -9.65 -17.05
N PRO A 237 2.44 -8.96 -16.76
CA PRO A 237 2.50 -7.52 -16.91
C PRO A 237 2.32 -7.13 -18.39
N LEU A 238 1.48 -6.16 -18.72
CA LEU A 238 1.48 -5.57 -20.07
C LEU A 238 2.75 -4.74 -20.26
N ARG A 239 3.34 -4.74 -21.46
CA ARG A 239 4.54 -3.94 -21.85
C ARG A 239 4.45 -2.47 -21.43
N ARG A 240 3.24 -1.88 -21.40
CA ARG A 240 3.01 -0.49 -20.97
C ARG A 240 3.31 -0.26 -19.48
N MET A 241 3.13 -1.28 -18.64
CA MET A 241 3.54 -1.26 -17.24
C MET A 241 5.05 -1.40 -17.06
N GLU A 242 5.79 -2.03 -17.99
CA GLU A 242 7.27 -2.04 -17.92
C GLU A 242 7.82 -0.62 -18.10
N SER A 243 7.29 0.14 -19.06
CA SER A 243 7.65 1.56 -19.23
C SER A 243 7.27 2.43 -18.04
N LEU A 244 6.09 2.21 -17.42
CA LEU A 244 5.68 2.91 -16.20
C LEU A 244 6.51 2.48 -14.97
N ARG A 245 6.92 1.20 -14.89
CA ARG A 245 7.81 0.67 -13.85
C ARG A 245 9.20 1.29 -13.95
N LEU A 246 9.73 1.43 -15.17
CA LEU A 246 10.96 2.17 -15.44
C LEU A 246 10.82 3.65 -15.08
N TYR A 247 9.70 4.28 -15.43
CA TYR A 247 9.43 5.69 -15.12
C TYR A 247 9.29 5.95 -13.61
N VAL A 248 8.53 5.12 -12.89
CA VAL A 248 8.35 5.21 -11.43
C VAL A 248 9.63 4.82 -10.68
N GLY A 249 10.40 3.87 -11.20
CA GLY A 249 11.75 3.55 -10.72
C GLY A 249 12.69 4.75 -10.84
N GLY A 250 12.65 5.45 -11.98
CA GLY A 250 13.34 6.72 -12.20
C GLY A 250 12.91 7.82 -11.23
N LEU A 251 11.60 7.98 -10.98
CA LEU A 251 11.09 8.96 -10.01
C LEU A 251 11.52 8.66 -8.56
N ARG A 252 11.63 7.39 -8.16
CA ARG A 252 12.17 7.02 -6.83
C ARG A 252 13.65 7.31 -6.70
N LEU A 253 14.43 7.15 -7.78
CA LEU A 253 15.82 7.58 -7.83
C LEU A 253 15.93 9.09 -7.68
N VAL A 254 15.12 9.86 -8.41
CA VAL A 254 15.07 11.34 -8.29
C VAL A 254 14.64 11.77 -6.88
N GLY A 255 13.66 11.10 -6.27
CA GLY A 255 13.24 11.35 -4.89
C GLY A 255 14.34 11.08 -3.86
N SER A 256 15.11 10.00 -4.05
CA SER A 256 16.26 9.65 -3.20
C SER A 256 17.41 10.64 -3.35
N VAL A 257 17.73 11.05 -4.59
CA VAL A 257 18.73 12.09 -4.89
C VAL A 257 18.31 13.44 -4.29
N ASN A 258 17.04 13.83 -4.39
CA ASN A 258 16.52 15.05 -3.78
C ASN A 258 16.60 15.03 -2.24
N LYS A 259 16.39 13.87 -1.61
CA LYS A 259 16.54 13.71 -0.15
C LYS A 259 18.00 13.83 0.28
N ILE A 260 18.93 13.27 -0.49
CA ILE A 260 20.38 13.39 -0.27
C ILE A 260 20.82 14.85 -0.47
N ASN A 261 20.36 15.51 -1.52
CA ASN A 261 20.67 16.92 -1.80
C ASN A 261 20.13 17.86 -0.74
N ARG A 262 18.92 17.62 -0.19
CA ARG A 262 18.39 18.39 0.95
C ARG A 262 19.24 18.21 2.21
N LYS A 263 19.68 16.99 2.52
CA LYS A 263 20.61 16.73 3.65
C LYS A 263 21.94 17.44 3.47
N ARG A 264 22.56 17.32 2.29
CA ARG A 264 23.82 18.02 1.96
C ARG A 264 23.66 19.55 2.05
N LYS A 265 22.56 20.11 1.54
CA LYS A 265 22.29 21.56 1.60
C LYS A 265 22.08 22.04 3.04
N ALA A 266 21.48 21.23 3.91
CA ALA A 266 21.33 21.54 5.33
C ALA A 266 22.67 21.49 6.08
N GLU A 267 23.52 20.50 5.78
CA GLU A 267 24.88 20.41 6.32
C GLU A 267 25.77 21.59 5.86
N LEU A 268 25.67 21.97 4.59
CA LEU A 268 26.37 23.15 4.04
C LEU A 268 25.92 24.44 4.72
N LYS A 269 24.61 24.62 4.97
CA LYS A 269 24.10 25.77 5.73
C LYS A 269 24.64 25.80 7.17
N LYS A 270 24.73 24.64 7.84
CA LYS A 270 25.33 24.54 9.18
C LYS A 270 26.83 24.91 9.16
N LYS A 271 27.58 24.40 8.18
CA LYS A 271 29.00 24.74 8.01
C LYS A 271 29.20 26.23 7.73
N LEU A 272 28.39 26.83 6.85
CA LEU A 272 28.40 28.27 6.54
C LEU A 272 28.05 29.15 7.75
N ALA A 273 27.08 28.74 8.56
CA ALA A 273 26.74 29.45 9.80
C ALA A 273 27.91 29.42 10.80
N ALA A 274 28.55 28.26 10.96
CA ALA A 274 29.75 28.14 11.79
C ALA A 274 30.92 28.99 11.27
N THR A 275 31.10 29.12 9.95
CA THR A 275 32.15 29.98 9.37
C THR A 275 31.86 31.48 9.58
N LYS A 276 30.58 31.87 9.58
CA LYS A 276 30.18 33.26 9.84
C LYS A 276 30.48 33.65 11.30
N ASP A 277 30.22 32.75 12.23
CA ASP A 277 30.50 32.93 13.66
C ASP A 277 32.02 33.04 13.95
N ILE A 278 32.83 32.20 13.28
CA ILE A 278 34.30 32.30 13.32
C ILE A 278 34.79 33.65 12.77
N ARG A 279 34.19 34.15 11.68
CA ARG A 279 34.57 35.43 11.08
C ARG A 279 34.24 36.63 11.99
N GLU A 280 33.12 36.57 12.72
CA GLU A 280 32.75 37.59 13.69
C GLU A 280 33.68 37.57 14.92
N LYS A 281 34.06 36.37 15.41
CA LYS A 281 35.08 36.22 16.46
C LYS A 281 36.43 36.78 16.04
N LEU A 282 36.94 36.43 14.85
CA LEU A 282 38.21 36.96 14.33
C LEU A 282 38.19 38.48 14.17
N LYS A 283 37.05 39.06 13.75
CA LYS A 283 36.88 40.52 13.66
C LYS A 283 36.92 41.18 15.04
N TRP A 284 36.29 40.55 16.04
CA TRP A 284 36.35 41.02 17.42
C TRP A 284 37.77 40.93 18.00
N GLU A 285 38.46 39.80 17.80
CA GLU A 285 39.84 39.59 18.24
C GLU A 285 40.80 40.61 17.58
N LYS A 286 40.66 40.87 16.28
CA LYS A 286 41.46 41.89 15.58
C LYS A 286 41.25 43.30 16.15
N ASN A 287 40.00 43.66 16.46
CA ASN A 287 39.68 44.93 17.10
C ASN A 287 40.25 45.02 18.52
N TRP A 288 40.18 43.92 19.28
CA TRP A 288 40.72 43.83 20.63
C TRP A 288 42.25 43.92 20.66
N ILE A 289 42.95 43.20 19.77
CA ILE A 289 44.40 43.29 19.58
C ILE A 289 44.81 44.73 19.19
N SER A 290 44.06 45.37 18.29
CA SER A 290 44.31 46.76 17.90
C SER A 290 44.15 47.73 19.07
N ALA A 291 43.15 47.52 19.94
CA ALA A 291 42.94 48.33 21.13
C ALA A 291 44.05 48.13 22.18
N LEU A 292 44.48 46.88 22.39
CA LEU A 292 45.62 46.57 23.26
C LEU A 292 46.90 47.23 22.77
N ARG A 293 47.17 47.20 21.46
CA ARG A 293 48.34 47.84 20.86
C ARG A 293 48.36 49.34 21.14
N ARG A 294 47.24 50.05 20.92
CA ARG A 294 47.15 51.49 21.23
C ARG A 294 47.41 51.77 22.71
N LYS A 295 46.87 50.94 23.60
CA LYS A 295 47.07 51.07 25.05
C LYS A 295 48.52 50.79 25.44
N LEU A 296 49.17 49.83 24.79
CA LEU A 296 50.58 49.53 24.97
C LEU A 296 51.45 50.70 24.46
N GLU A 297 51.17 51.25 23.28
CA GLU A 297 51.87 52.40 22.72
C GLU A 297 51.74 53.63 23.63
N GLN A 298 50.54 53.89 24.17
CA GLN A 298 50.32 54.95 25.17
C GLN A 298 51.09 54.70 26.47
N ASN A 299 51.10 53.46 26.96
CA ASN A 299 51.87 53.12 28.15
C ASN A 299 53.39 53.21 27.91
N VAL A 300 53.87 52.82 26.72
CA VAL A 300 55.28 52.96 26.33
C VAL A 300 55.66 54.42 26.26
N LEU A 301 54.83 55.29 25.67
CA LEU A 301 55.07 56.73 25.65
C LEU A 301 55.11 57.31 27.07
N ALA A 302 54.14 56.98 27.92
CA ALA A 302 54.09 57.42 29.31
C ALA A 302 55.26 56.89 30.16
N ILE A 303 55.74 55.67 29.86
CA ILE A 303 56.92 55.08 30.49
C ILE A 303 58.19 55.73 29.95
N ASN A 304 58.31 56.02 28.65
CA ASN A 304 59.47 56.71 28.05
C ASN A 304 59.63 58.13 28.61
N ASP A 305 58.52 58.84 28.79
CA ASP A 305 58.50 60.15 29.44
C ASP A 305 58.95 60.07 30.91
N ARG A 306 58.61 58.97 31.60
CA ARG A 306 59.07 58.67 32.97
C ARG A 306 60.47 58.07 33.06
N MET A 307 60.97 57.48 31.98
CA MET A 307 62.23 56.71 31.89
C MET A 307 63.32 57.46 31.14
N LYS A 308 63.30 58.80 31.14
CA LYS A 308 64.48 59.65 30.93
C LYS A 308 65.56 59.38 32.00
N GLY A 309 66.05 58.14 32.09
CA GLY A 309 67.09 57.75 33.03
C GLY A 309 67.39 56.26 33.24
N LYS A 310 66.54 55.27 32.92
CA LYS A 310 66.90 53.84 33.18
C LYS A 310 66.28 52.86 32.16
N GLN A 311 67.03 51.83 31.77
CA GLN A 311 66.68 50.79 30.77
C GLN A 311 65.90 49.62 31.40
N VAL A 312 64.80 49.11 30.80
CA VAL A 312 64.51 47.64 30.63
C VAL A 312 63.33 47.29 29.67
N ASN A 313 63.46 46.13 28.99
CA ASN A 313 62.49 45.02 28.71
C ASN A 313 61.18 45.17 27.88
N LEU A 314 61.12 46.04 26.87
CA LEU A 314 59.93 46.14 25.98
C LEU A 314 60.00 45.29 24.68
N TYR A 315 61.20 44.90 24.25
CA TYR A 315 61.40 44.21 22.97
C TYR A 315 60.84 42.77 22.98
N GLN A 316 60.89 42.09 24.12
CA GLN A 316 60.44 40.70 24.26
C GLN A 316 58.92 40.56 24.12
N LYS A 317 58.14 41.50 24.69
CA LYS A 317 56.67 41.55 24.50
C LYS A 317 56.23 41.92 23.09
N TYR A 318 57.07 42.66 22.35
CA TYR A 318 56.78 43.01 20.95
C TYR A 318 56.94 41.79 20.02
N VAL A 319 57.93 40.93 20.28
CA VAL A 319 58.17 39.70 19.50
C VAL A 319 57.04 38.67 19.70
N GLU A 320 56.58 38.46 20.94
CA GLU A 320 55.45 37.55 21.23
C GLU A 320 54.13 37.96 20.52
N LEU A 321 53.89 39.27 20.39
CA LEU A 321 52.73 39.81 19.67
C LEU A 321 52.80 39.56 18.15
N LYS A 322 54.01 39.53 17.58
CA LYS A 322 54.22 39.33 16.15
C LYS A 322 53.99 37.87 15.74
N GLU A 323 54.38 36.91 16.57
CA GLU A 323 54.16 35.47 16.33
C GLU A 323 52.67 35.09 16.38
N TRP A 324 51.86 35.80 17.17
CA TRP A 324 50.40 35.60 17.21
C TRP A 324 49.71 36.11 15.93
N GLU A 325 50.24 37.17 15.32
CA GLU A 325 49.70 37.75 14.09
C GLU A 325 49.90 36.82 12.88
N GLU A 326 51.05 36.14 12.80
CA GLU A 326 51.35 35.16 11.76
C GLU A 326 50.44 33.92 11.83
N LYS A 327 50.11 33.43 13.04
CA LYS A 327 49.15 32.33 13.23
C LYS A 327 47.72 32.71 12.80
N GLY A 328 47.32 33.96 13.01
CA GLY A 328 46.02 34.47 12.54
C GLY A 328 45.92 34.52 11.00
N LEU A 329 47.01 34.89 10.32
CA LEU A 329 47.11 34.93 8.86
C LEU A 329 47.04 33.53 8.22
N GLU A 330 47.60 32.50 8.86
CA GLU A 330 47.48 31.10 8.40
C GLU A 330 46.03 30.60 8.44
N GLN A 331 45.29 30.90 9.50
CA GLN A 331 43.88 30.52 9.63
C GLN A 331 43.00 31.20 8.57
N GLU A 332 43.32 32.45 8.20
CA GLU A 332 42.60 33.18 7.15
C GLU A 332 42.81 32.54 5.75
N LYS A 333 44.02 32.05 5.45
CA LYS A 333 44.30 31.31 4.21
C LYS A 333 43.49 30.01 4.12
N MET A 334 43.36 29.27 5.23
CA MET A 334 42.53 28.06 5.30
C MET A 334 41.05 28.36 5.01
N VAL A 335 40.51 29.47 5.54
CA VAL A 335 39.11 29.88 5.29
C VAL A 335 38.88 30.27 3.83
N ILE A 336 39.87 30.87 3.17
CA ILE A 336 39.80 31.21 1.74
C ILE A 336 39.81 29.93 0.87
N GLN A 337 40.68 28.95 1.18
CA GLN A 337 40.69 27.66 0.46
C GLN A 337 39.37 26.90 0.62
N LEU A 338 38.81 26.83 1.83
CA LEU A 338 37.51 26.21 2.10
C LEU A 338 36.36 26.87 1.32
N LYS A 339 36.40 28.20 1.12
CA LYS A 339 35.41 28.88 0.28
C LYS A 339 35.53 28.52 -1.20
N ALA A 340 36.75 28.40 -1.72
CA ALA A 340 36.98 28.02 -3.11
C ALA A 340 36.50 26.58 -3.41
N GLU A 341 36.70 25.65 -2.47
CA GLU A 341 36.19 24.28 -2.58
C GLU A 341 34.66 24.21 -2.52
N ILE A 342 34.03 25.01 -1.65
CA ILE A 342 32.57 25.11 -1.57
C ILE A 342 31.98 25.64 -2.90
N GLU A 343 32.62 26.63 -3.52
CA GLU A 343 32.14 27.23 -4.78
C GLU A 343 32.31 26.26 -5.97
N LYS A 344 33.42 25.52 -6.04
CA LYS A 344 33.60 24.43 -7.03
C LYS A 344 32.54 23.34 -6.89
N THR A 345 32.18 22.98 -5.65
CA THR A 345 31.19 21.92 -5.39
C THR A 345 29.76 22.34 -5.77
N LYS A 346 29.45 23.64 -5.75
CA LYS A 346 28.16 24.18 -6.21
C LYS A 346 28.00 24.15 -7.74
N GLN A 347 29.09 24.15 -8.50
CA GLN A 347 29.05 24.12 -9.97
C GLN A 347 28.89 22.69 -10.53
N CYS A 348 29.15 21.66 -9.71
CA CYS A 348 29.01 20.24 -10.07
C CYS A 348 27.70 19.60 -9.58
N LEU A 349 26.81 20.37 -8.96
CA LEU A 349 25.44 19.99 -8.54
C LEU A 349 24.43 20.78 -9.36
#